data_AF-A0A399TCP1-F1
#
_entry.id   AF-A0A399TCP1-F1
#
_cell.length_a   1.000
_cell.length_b   1.000
_cell.length_c   1.000
_cell.angle_alpha   90.00
_cell.angle_beta   90.00
_cell.angle_gamma   90.00
#
_symmetry.space_group_name_H-M   'P 1'
#
loop_
_entity.id
_entity.type
_entity.pdbx_description
1 polymer ?
#
loop_
_entity_poly.entity_id
_entity_poly.type
_entity_poly.pdbx_seq_one_letter_code
_entity_poly.pdbx_strand_id
1 'polypeptide(L)' 'ASLADAWAAASDAAREAADATAAMKPGIGRARSHGDRSVGTPDPGAISLALITAAVGRTLADR' A
#
# COMPACT_ATOMS: atom_id res chain seq x y z
N ALA A 1 -15.94 16.37 -5.88
CA ALA A 1 -14.80 15.50 -6.15
C ALA A 1 -15.13 14.62 -7.34
N SER A 2 -14.26 14.60 -8.34
CA SER A 2 -14.33 13.68 -9.49
C SER A 2 -13.92 12.26 -9.08
N LEU A 3 -14.13 11.29 -9.98
CA LEU A 3 -13.59 9.94 -9.78
C LEU A 3 -12.05 9.96 -9.71
N ALA A 4 -11.39 10.79 -10.50
CA ALA A 4 -9.94 10.95 -10.47
C ALA A 4 -9.46 11.53 -9.12
N ASP A 5 -10.17 12.52 -8.57
CA ASP A 5 -9.84 13.10 -7.26
C ASP A 5 -9.97 12.04 -6.14
N ALA A 6 -11.05 11.26 -6.17
CA ALA A 6 -11.29 10.21 -5.20
C ALA A 6 -10.21 9.11 -5.28
N TRP A 7 -9.78 8.78 -6.50
CA TRP A 7 -8.75 7.76 -6.72
C TRP A 7 -7.35 8.24 -6.32
N ALA A 8 -7.04 9.52 -6.53
CA ALA A 8 -5.80 10.12 -6.04
C ALA A 8 -5.72 10.02 -4.50
N ALA A 9 -6.77 10.43 -3.80
CA ALA A 9 -6.83 10.31 -2.34
C ALA A 9 -6.73 8.84 -1.86
N ALA A 10 -7.35 7.91 -2.57
CA ALA A 10 -7.25 6.48 -2.26
C ALA A 10 -5.84 5.93 -2.50
N SER A 11 -5.15 6.37 -3.56
CA SER A 11 -3.76 5.98 -3.86
C SER A 11 -2.80 6.49 -2.78
N ASP A 12 -2.98 7.72 -2.31
CA ASP A 12 -2.16 8.31 -1.25
C ASP A 12 -2.38 7.56 0.08
N ALA A 13 -3.63 7.31 0.44
CA ALA A 13 -3.97 6.52 1.63
C ALA A 13 -3.42 5.10 1.57
N ALA A 14 -3.47 4.44 0.40
CA ALA A 14 -2.89 3.11 0.22
C ALA A 14 -1.37 3.13 0.39
N ARG A 15 -0.69 4.18 -0.09
CA ARG A 15 0.76 4.33 0.08
C ARG A 15 1.14 4.56 1.54
N GLU A 16 0.47 5.48 2.22
CA GLU A 16 0.70 5.75 3.64
C GLU A 16 0.48 4.49 4.48
N ALA A 17 -0.62 3.77 4.25
CA ALA A 17 -0.91 2.53 4.94
C ALA A 17 0.15 1.46 4.66
N ALA A 18 0.63 1.34 3.42
CA ALA A 18 1.69 0.41 3.07
C ALA A 18 3.01 0.74 3.77
N ASP A 19 3.43 2.00 3.79
CA ASP A 19 4.66 2.44 4.47
C ASP A 19 4.56 2.21 6.00
N ALA A 20 3.38 2.45 6.59
CA ALA A 20 3.13 2.23 8.01
C ALA A 20 3.24 0.74 8.45
N THR A 21 3.07 -0.21 7.53
CA THR A 21 3.22 -1.64 7.86
C THR A 21 4.63 -2.01 8.32
N ALA A 22 5.65 -1.21 8.00
CA ALA A 22 7.01 -1.43 8.47
C ALA A 22 7.11 -1.42 10.01
N ALA A 23 6.22 -0.71 10.70
CA ALA A 23 6.19 -0.67 12.16
C ALA A 23 5.42 -1.85 12.78
N MET A 24 4.78 -2.71 11.97
CA MET A 24 3.89 -3.76 12.43
C MET A 24 4.60 -5.11 12.53
N LYS A 25 4.23 -5.90 13.55
CA LYS A 25 4.61 -7.31 13.63
C LYS A 25 3.65 -8.15 12.80
N PRO A 26 4.12 -8.95 11.84
CA PRO A 26 3.24 -9.72 10.96
C PRO A 26 2.55 -10.87 11.72
N GLY A 27 1.22 -10.87 11.72
CA GLY A 27 0.39 -11.92 12.33
C GLY A 27 0.04 -13.10 11.41
N ILE A 28 0.20 -12.95 10.10
CA ILE A 28 -0.23 -13.91 9.07
C ILE A 28 0.81 -14.06 7.93
N GLY A 29 0.59 -15.02 7.03
CA GLY A 29 1.40 -15.23 5.83
C GLY A 29 2.83 -15.71 6.09
N ARG A 30 3.69 -15.62 5.07
CA ARG A 30 5.12 -16.01 5.17
C ARG A 30 5.91 -15.06 6.08
N ALA A 31 5.49 -13.81 6.21
CA ALA A 31 6.16 -12.84 7.09
C ALA A 31 6.04 -13.22 8.57
N ARG A 32 4.98 -13.94 8.98
CA ARG A 32 4.79 -14.44 10.36
C ARG A 32 5.98 -15.27 10.86
N SER A 33 6.59 -16.10 10.01
CA SER A 33 7.72 -16.97 10.42
C SER A 33 9.00 -16.19 10.70
N HIS A 34 9.11 -14.95 10.21
CA HIS A 34 10.26 -14.09 10.40
C HIS A 34 10.16 -13.29 11.71
N GLY A 35 8.97 -13.23 12.34
CA GLY A 35 8.76 -12.67 13.66
C GLY A 35 9.21 -11.21 13.75
N ASP A 36 9.99 -10.90 14.79
CA ASP A 36 10.50 -9.54 15.01
C ASP A 36 11.52 -9.09 13.95
N ARG A 37 12.07 -10.01 13.16
CA ARG A 37 12.98 -9.66 12.04
C ARG A 37 12.27 -8.99 10.87
N SER A 38 10.94 -9.05 10.81
CA SER A 38 10.16 -8.36 9.78
C SER A 38 9.91 -6.89 10.09
N VAL A 39 10.08 -6.47 11.35
CA VAL A 39 9.90 -5.07 11.76
C VAL A 39 10.97 -4.22 11.09
N GLY A 40 10.54 -3.09 10.51
CA GLY A 40 11.35 -2.20 9.69
C GLY A 40 11.24 -2.43 8.19
N THR A 41 10.54 -3.49 7.74
CA THR A 41 10.29 -3.74 6.32
C THR A 41 8.80 -3.63 6.01
N PRO A 42 8.39 -2.72 5.10
CA PRO A 42 7.00 -2.66 4.65
C PRO A 42 6.53 -3.99 4.05
N ASP A 43 5.26 -4.32 4.26
CA ASP A 43 4.63 -5.48 3.65
C ASP A 43 4.62 -5.34 2.11
N PRO A 44 5.21 -6.29 1.37
CA PRO A 44 5.30 -6.21 -0.08
C PRO A 44 3.93 -6.27 -0.77
N GLY A 45 2.93 -6.90 -0.16
CA GLY A 45 1.57 -6.94 -0.68
C GLY A 45 0.89 -5.57 -0.61
N ALA A 46 1.03 -4.89 0.52
CA ALA A 46 0.53 -3.53 0.71
C ALA A 46 1.22 -2.53 -0.24
N ILE A 47 2.55 -2.64 -0.40
CA ILE A 47 3.28 -1.83 -1.39
C ILE A 47 2.77 -2.10 -2.81
N SER A 48 2.53 -3.37 -3.17
CA SER A 48 1.99 -3.72 -4.49
C SER A 48 0.61 -3.10 -4.72
N LEU A 49 -0.26 -3.09 -3.71
CA LEU A 49 -1.57 -2.45 -3.78
C LEU A 49 -1.47 -0.93 -3.99
N ALA A 50 -0.56 -0.26 -3.28
CA ALA A 50 -0.29 1.17 -3.47
C ALA A 50 0.19 1.49 -4.90
N LEU A 51 1.05 0.63 -5.47
CA LEU A 51 1.50 0.79 -6.86
C LEU A 51 0.38 0.55 -7.88
N ILE A 52 -0.47 -0.44 -7.65
CA ILE A 52 -1.62 -0.75 -8.53
C ILE A 52 -2.61 0.42 -8.52
N THR A 53 -2.97 0.93 -7.34
CA THR A 53 -3.89 2.08 -7.21
C THR A 53 -3.31 3.31 -7.90
N ALA A 54 -2.02 3.60 -7.72
CA ALA A 54 -1.35 4.69 -8.46
C ALA A 54 -1.39 4.50 -9.99
N ALA A 55 -1.22 3.27 -10.49
CA ALA A 55 -1.29 2.99 -11.92
C ALA A 55 -2.70 3.18 -12.51
N VAL A 56 -3.73 2.75 -11.79
CA VAL A 56 -5.13 3.00 -12.17
C VAL A 56 -5.42 4.50 -12.16
N GLY A 57 -4.93 5.23 -11.15
CA GLY A 57 -5.12 6.68 -11.04
C GLY A 57 -4.61 7.45 -12.25
N ARG A 58 -3.42 7.08 -12.76
CA ARG A 58 -2.89 7.66 -14.01
C ARG A 58 -3.83 7.42 -15.20
N THR A 59 -4.33 6.20 -15.34
CA THR A 59 -5.29 5.85 -16.42
C THR A 59 -6.60 6.62 -16.32
N LEU A 60 -7.02 7.00 -15.10
CA LEU A 60 -8.24 7.79 -14.87
C LEU A 60 -8.02 9.29 -15.09
N ALA A 61 -6.82 9.81 -14.82
CA ALA A 61 -6.48 11.21 -15.04
C ALA A 61 -6.28 11.55 -16.52
N ASP A 62 -5.90 10.56 -17.33
CA ASP A 62 -5.69 10.70 -18.79
C ASP A 62 -7.01 10.66 -19.60
N ARG A 63 -8.17 10.54 -18.93
CA ARG A 63 -9.50 10.48 -19.55
C ARG A 63 -10.33 11.72 -19.25
#